data_AF-A0A7S2INT6-F1
#
_entry.id   AF-A0A7S2INT6-F1
#
_cell.length_a   1.000
_cell.length_b   1.000
_cell.length_c   1.000
_cell.angle_alpha   90.00
_cell.angle_beta   90.00
_cell.angle_gamma   90.00
#
_symmetry.space_group_name_H-M   'P 1'
#
loop_
_entity.id
_entity.type
_entity.pdbx_description
1 polymer ?
#
loop_
_entity_poly.entity_id
_entity_poly.type
_entity_poly.pdbx_seq_one_letter_code
_entity_poly.pdbx_strand_id
1 'polypeptide(L)'
;MGRSGAPVRRMPLPWGRFSFTALLWHSLSAAVPAELCQGPPTSRRTVLVGECAQLDTAGMMYVMSIACNGSTVKLNVFPTQTGDEGKVCQGSPMTSTAPTGRCMAFYGAPMTLNCGPQGEMLLAYWERPKIVPPPAPRLSACGAGTAADAGGQGGGVGGVARVHYETDASVDIVSFEVSVAASGAVALPTIHYTALASGSTEIPGLEVGVEYRVQARAHLRGHSEGDPGAWSNLTSRGLLCVAGRGGRATTPGVARIGAKTRWIQVFRQNTHGELPDFLDDHNTGDLVGWFSSYGSMAPNETRPLTRYCVELLDVTLPGIQTASTTGQLLEAPFADFGSCMWGTCQCMALADRMIARQTEAQIRGMCDPIDDLGQCHCTKQGMAFTHNYTGRTVVPLPLHMSLGNGDLPEGYPFPFVTPVKGHWYSHPGGGRCPLGAAVGEGGCTWQRAALSHSVYIPDLFAAGLNTTFRQAGREFAVDESVALHNVE
;
A
#
# COMPACT_ATOMS: atom_id res chain seq x y z
N MET A 1 -12.31 51.88 -26.04
CA MET A 1 -12.12 50.42 -26.15
C MET A 1 -11.22 49.98 -25.00
N GLY A 2 -11.79 49.44 -23.94
CA GLY A 2 -11.06 48.94 -22.78
C GLY A 2 -11.95 47.97 -22.04
N ARG A 3 -11.58 46.69 -22.02
CA ARG A 3 -12.24 45.67 -21.20
C ARG A 3 -11.24 45.19 -20.15
N SER A 4 -11.48 45.62 -18.92
CA SER A 4 -10.89 45.09 -17.71
C SER A 4 -11.43 43.68 -17.46
N GLY A 5 -10.56 42.67 -17.50
CA GLY A 5 -10.87 41.32 -17.05
C GLY A 5 -10.80 41.25 -15.53
N ALA A 6 -11.94 40.99 -14.88
CA ALA A 6 -11.99 40.70 -13.45
C ALA A 6 -11.42 39.30 -13.17
N PRO A 7 -10.75 39.07 -12.03
CA PRO A 7 -10.23 37.77 -11.67
C PRO A 7 -11.38 36.82 -11.30
N VAL A 8 -11.45 35.67 -11.98
CA VAL A 8 -12.35 34.58 -11.62
C VAL A 8 -11.86 33.96 -10.31
N ARG A 9 -12.49 34.31 -9.19
CA ARG A 9 -12.37 33.57 -7.93
C ARG A 9 -12.98 32.18 -8.14
N ARG A 10 -12.14 31.15 -8.31
CA ARG A 10 -12.56 29.75 -8.18
C ARG A 10 -12.85 29.51 -6.69
N MET A 11 -14.13 29.29 -6.35
CA MET A 11 -14.50 28.75 -5.04
C MET A 11 -14.01 27.30 -4.95
N PRO A 12 -13.44 26.87 -3.82
CA PRO A 12 -13.21 25.46 -3.56
C PRO A 12 -14.58 24.79 -3.34
N LEU A 13 -14.97 23.88 -4.24
CA LEU A 13 -16.14 23.03 -4.06
C LEU A 13 -15.80 21.95 -3.01
N PRO A 14 -16.68 21.64 -2.04
CA PRO A 14 -16.40 20.75 -0.91
C PRO A 14 -16.47 19.24 -1.24
N TRP A 15 -16.30 18.87 -2.51
CA TRP A 15 -16.50 17.50 -3.00
C TRP A 15 -15.16 16.82 -3.19
N GLY A 16 -14.71 16.03 -2.20
CA GLY A 16 -13.44 15.29 -2.38
C GLY A 16 -12.96 14.37 -1.25
N ARG A 17 -13.66 14.24 -0.12
CA ARG A 17 -13.16 13.44 1.03
C ARG A 17 -13.92 12.14 1.33
N PHE A 18 -15.07 11.89 0.71
CA PHE A 18 -15.91 10.72 1.03
C PHE A 18 -15.44 9.39 0.39
N SER A 19 -14.66 9.40 -0.68
CA SER A 19 -14.31 8.17 -1.43
C SER A 19 -13.27 7.28 -0.74
N PHE A 20 -12.43 7.82 0.13
CA PHE A 20 -11.36 7.06 0.79
C PHE A 20 -11.89 6.22 1.98
N THR A 21 -12.99 6.67 2.61
CA THR A 21 -13.56 6.10 3.84
C THR A 21 -14.07 4.67 3.68
N ALA A 22 -14.64 4.33 2.52
CA ALA A 22 -15.22 3.01 2.29
C ALA A 22 -14.19 1.95 1.83
N LEU A 23 -13.08 2.36 1.21
CA LEU A 23 -11.92 1.50 0.93
C LEU A 23 -11.11 1.23 2.21
N LEU A 24 -10.96 2.25 3.06
CA LEU A 24 -10.47 2.09 4.43
C LEU A 24 -11.35 1.11 5.21
N TRP A 25 -12.67 1.24 5.18
CA TRP A 25 -13.60 0.39 5.96
C TRP A 25 -13.37 -1.12 5.76
N HIS A 26 -13.19 -1.57 4.50
CA HIS A 26 -12.93 -2.97 4.19
C HIS A 26 -11.54 -3.46 4.66
N SER A 27 -10.61 -2.54 4.93
CA SER A 27 -9.32 -2.81 5.57
C SER A 27 -9.34 -2.65 7.10
N LEU A 28 -10.44 -2.19 7.71
CA LEU A 28 -10.49 -1.88 9.16
C LEU A 28 -10.79 -3.07 10.05
N SER A 29 -11.28 -4.17 9.53
CA SER A 29 -11.73 -5.27 10.37
C SER A 29 -11.42 -6.54 9.64
N ALA A 30 -10.23 -7.04 9.91
CA ALA A 30 -9.80 -8.25 9.27
C ALA A 30 -9.44 -9.31 10.28
N ALA A 31 -9.91 -10.53 10.04
CA ALA A 31 -9.51 -11.66 10.85
C ALA A 31 -7.99 -11.77 10.83
N VAL A 32 -7.43 -11.79 12.03
CA VAL A 32 -6.02 -12.03 12.24
C VAL A 32 -5.84 -13.35 12.99
N PRO A 33 -4.63 -13.95 12.98
CA PRO A 33 -4.38 -15.16 13.73
C PRO A 33 -4.87 -15.01 15.18
N ALA A 34 -5.65 -15.98 15.66
CA ALA A 34 -6.28 -15.92 16.98
C ALA A 34 -5.27 -15.76 18.12
N GLU A 35 -4.03 -16.20 17.86
CA GLU A 35 -2.84 -16.04 18.70
C GLU A 35 -2.57 -14.59 19.08
N LEU A 36 -2.91 -13.62 18.22
CA LEU A 36 -2.74 -12.20 18.52
C LEU A 36 -3.72 -11.65 19.55
N CYS A 37 -4.81 -12.36 19.84
CA CYS A 37 -5.75 -12.05 20.91
C CYS A 37 -5.67 -13.07 22.06
N GLN A 38 -4.59 -13.85 22.16
CA GLN A 38 -4.37 -14.74 23.30
C GLN A 38 -3.81 -13.97 24.50
N GLY A 39 -4.19 -14.40 25.70
CA GLY A 39 -3.80 -13.76 26.95
C GLY A 39 -4.72 -12.59 27.36
N PRO A 40 -4.41 -11.93 28.49
CA PRO A 40 -5.22 -10.81 28.98
C PRO A 40 -5.10 -9.60 28.02
N PRO A 41 -6.23 -8.96 27.65
CA PRO A 41 -6.18 -7.76 26.82
C PRO A 41 -5.55 -6.59 27.57
N THR A 42 -4.79 -5.75 26.87
CA THR A 42 -4.16 -4.56 27.41
C THR A 42 -5.18 -3.51 27.84
N SER A 43 -6.30 -3.40 27.11
CA SER A 43 -7.41 -2.55 27.52
C SER A 43 -8.75 -3.18 27.17
N ARG A 44 -9.78 -2.77 27.91
CA ARG A 44 -11.18 -3.12 27.65
C ARG A 44 -12.00 -1.85 27.60
N ARG A 45 -12.94 -1.80 26.68
CA ARG A 45 -13.91 -0.70 26.57
C ARG A 45 -15.30 -1.28 26.43
N THR A 46 -16.22 -0.79 27.25
CA THR A 46 -17.64 -1.06 27.10
C THR A 46 -18.28 0.09 26.33
N VAL A 47 -19.07 -0.22 25.31
CA VAL A 47 -19.89 0.76 24.58
C VAL A 47 -21.34 0.39 24.79
N LEU A 48 -22.10 1.31 25.38
CA LEU A 48 -23.51 1.05 25.70
C LEU A 48 -24.37 1.07 24.43
N VAL A 49 -25.50 0.35 24.47
CA VAL A 49 -26.46 0.35 23.36
C VAL A 49 -26.95 1.77 23.10
N GLY A 50 -26.86 2.22 21.85
CA GLY A 50 -27.24 3.58 21.45
C GLY A 50 -26.25 4.68 21.84
N GLU A 51 -25.16 4.35 22.54
CA GLU A 51 -24.07 5.29 22.76
C GLU A 51 -23.30 5.52 21.46
N CYS A 52 -23.02 6.79 21.18
CA CYS A 52 -22.18 7.21 20.09
C CYS A 52 -20.74 7.30 20.57
N ALA A 53 -19.97 6.23 20.37
CA ALA A 53 -18.57 6.20 20.72
C ALA A 53 -17.75 6.90 19.64
N GLN A 54 -16.87 7.81 20.06
CA GLN A 54 -15.81 8.29 19.19
C GLN A 54 -14.71 7.23 19.11
N LEU A 55 -14.26 7.02 17.89
CA LEU A 55 -13.09 6.24 17.56
C LEU A 55 -12.16 7.14 16.74
N ASP A 56 -11.05 7.54 17.35
CA ASP A 56 -9.98 8.24 16.65
C ASP A 56 -9.08 7.20 16.02
N THR A 57 -8.96 7.26 14.69
CA THR A 57 -8.21 6.28 13.92
C THR A 57 -7.43 6.99 12.84
N ALA A 58 -6.10 6.97 12.94
CA ALA A 58 -5.20 7.64 12.00
C ALA A 58 -5.55 9.13 11.77
N GLY A 59 -6.05 9.83 12.79
CA GLY A 59 -6.46 11.23 12.70
C GLY A 59 -7.82 11.46 12.03
N MET A 60 -8.54 10.38 11.69
CA MET A 60 -9.93 10.43 11.24
C MET A 60 -10.84 10.05 12.41
N MET A 61 -11.78 10.93 12.72
CA MET A 61 -12.77 10.72 13.78
C MET A 61 -14.01 10.03 13.21
N TYR A 62 -14.36 8.88 13.77
CA TYR A 62 -15.61 8.19 13.49
C TYR A 62 -16.51 8.24 14.71
N VAL A 63 -17.81 8.43 14.47
CA VAL A 63 -18.83 8.20 15.49
C VAL A 63 -19.50 6.88 15.17
N MET A 64 -19.62 6.00 16.17
CA MET A 64 -20.23 4.69 15.98
C MET A 64 -21.36 4.44 16.99
N SER A 65 -22.49 3.90 16.51
CA SER A 65 -23.52 3.29 17.37
C SER A 65 -23.55 1.80 17.15
N ILE A 66 -23.79 1.04 18.21
CA ILE A 66 -23.58 -0.41 18.19
C ILE A 66 -24.76 -1.12 18.84
N ALA A 67 -25.17 -2.23 18.23
CA ALA A 67 -26.21 -3.12 18.74
C ALA A 67 -25.70 -4.56 18.70
N CYS A 68 -25.92 -5.31 19.78
CA CYS A 68 -25.42 -6.68 19.93
C CYS A 68 -26.60 -7.65 20.08
N ASN A 69 -26.55 -8.82 19.40
CA ASN A 69 -27.59 -9.85 19.52
C ASN A 69 -27.06 -11.21 20.06
N GLY A 70 -25.92 -11.18 20.74
CA GLY A 70 -25.27 -12.35 21.33
C GLY A 70 -24.19 -12.96 20.44
N SER A 71 -24.53 -13.34 19.21
CA SER A 71 -23.60 -13.96 18.25
C SER A 71 -22.98 -12.96 17.27
N THR A 72 -23.63 -11.80 17.09
CA THR A 72 -23.16 -10.76 16.16
C THR A 72 -23.22 -9.37 16.80
N VAL A 73 -22.25 -8.55 16.42
CA VAL A 73 -22.16 -7.13 16.76
C VAL A 73 -22.47 -6.35 15.50
N LYS A 74 -23.52 -5.52 15.53
CA LYS A 74 -23.86 -4.56 14.46
C LYS A 74 -23.20 -3.21 14.76
N LEU A 75 -22.24 -2.84 13.92
CA LEU A 75 -21.52 -1.57 13.92
C LEU A 75 -22.19 -0.62 12.92
N ASN A 76 -22.66 0.55 13.39
CA ASN A 76 -23.12 1.63 12.54
C ASN A 76 -22.12 2.78 12.63
N VAL A 77 -21.43 3.09 11.53
CA VAL A 77 -20.39 4.12 11.49
C VAL A 77 -20.88 5.34 10.72
N PHE A 78 -20.75 6.48 11.37
CA PHE A 78 -21.13 7.78 10.86
C PHE A 78 -19.85 8.56 10.53
N PRO A 79 -19.59 8.87 9.25
CA PRO A 79 -18.44 9.68 8.87
C PRO A 79 -18.63 11.10 9.43
N THR A 80 -17.65 11.62 10.17
CA THR A 80 -17.70 13.01 10.67
C THR A 80 -17.14 13.96 9.61
N GLN A 81 -17.82 15.07 9.33
CA GLN A 81 -17.38 16.01 8.28
C GLN A 81 -16.33 16.99 8.79
N THR A 82 -16.31 17.26 10.09
CA THR A 82 -15.38 18.18 10.75
C THR A 82 -15.17 17.68 12.18
N GLY A 83 -13.92 17.60 12.65
CA GLY A 83 -13.55 17.07 13.98
C GLY A 83 -14.18 17.78 15.20
N ASP A 84 -15.08 18.74 14.99
CA ASP A 84 -15.87 19.47 15.98
C ASP A 84 -17.34 19.00 16.09
N GLU A 85 -17.79 18.06 15.26
CA GLU A 85 -19.15 17.50 15.40
C GLU A 85 -19.20 16.60 16.64
N GLY A 86 -19.94 17.04 17.66
CA GLY A 86 -20.12 16.32 18.93
C GLY A 86 -20.54 14.86 18.73
N LYS A 87 -20.42 14.07 19.81
CA LYS A 87 -20.72 12.62 19.93
C LYS A 87 -22.16 12.23 19.52
N VAL A 88 -22.59 12.54 18.30
CA VAL A 88 -23.96 12.36 17.85
C VAL A 88 -23.92 11.57 16.55
N CYS A 89 -24.55 10.40 16.57
CA CYS A 89 -24.74 9.53 15.42
C CYS A 89 -25.82 10.11 14.50
N GLN A 90 -25.46 11.11 13.69
CA GLN A 90 -26.39 11.76 12.76
C GLN A 90 -26.12 11.32 11.31
N GLY A 91 -27.20 11.22 10.53
CA GLY A 91 -27.14 10.85 9.12
C GLY A 91 -27.35 9.35 8.88
N SER A 92 -27.08 8.91 7.65
CA SER A 92 -27.18 7.50 7.25
C SER A 92 -25.87 6.78 7.59
N PRO A 93 -25.89 5.79 8.50
CA PRO A 93 -24.67 5.07 8.83
C PRO A 93 -24.23 4.14 7.69
N MET A 94 -22.94 3.85 7.67
CA MET A 94 -22.43 2.62 7.08
C MET A 94 -22.58 1.52 8.14
N THR A 95 -23.41 0.53 7.83
CA THR A 95 -23.72 -0.57 8.75
C THR A 95 -22.90 -1.79 8.35
N SER A 96 -22.27 -2.42 9.34
CA SER A 96 -21.55 -3.68 9.20
C SER A 96 -21.79 -4.55 10.42
N THR A 97 -21.88 -5.86 10.28
CA THR A 97 -21.89 -6.84 11.37
C THR A 97 -20.59 -7.65 11.45
N ALA A 98 -20.22 -8.00 12.67
CA ALA A 98 -19.06 -8.84 12.95
C ALA A 98 -19.45 -9.95 13.93
N PRO A 99 -18.94 -11.18 13.77
CA PRO A 99 -19.17 -12.26 14.73
C PRO A 99 -18.49 -11.94 16.06
N THR A 100 -19.14 -12.32 17.17
CA THR A 100 -18.54 -12.16 18.51
C THR A 100 -17.37 -13.13 18.72
N GLY A 101 -16.43 -12.74 19.58
CA GLY A 101 -15.29 -13.57 20.00
C GLY A 101 -14.19 -13.77 18.94
N ARG A 102 -14.37 -13.29 17.70
CA ARG A 102 -13.34 -13.41 16.66
C ARG A 102 -12.23 -12.39 16.90
N CYS A 103 -10.98 -12.84 16.80
CA CYS A 103 -9.82 -11.96 16.79
C CYS A 103 -9.74 -11.26 15.43
N MET A 104 -9.73 -9.93 15.47
CA MET A 104 -9.67 -9.08 14.29
C MET A 104 -8.58 -8.03 14.49
N ALA A 105 -7.97 -7.52 13.42
CA ALA A 105 -7.16 -6.31 13.48
C ALA A 105 -8.03 -5.12 13.13
N PHE A 106 -7.90 -4.07 13.93
CA PHE A 106 -8.51 -2.78 13.69
C PHE A 106 -7.43 -1.70 13.76
N TYR A 107 -7.11 -1.11 12.60
CA TYR A 107 -5.90 -0.29 12.39
C TYR A 107 -4.64 -0.94 12.97
N GLY A 108 -4.56 -2.27 12.84
CA GLY A 108 -3.40 -3.05 13.23
C GLY A 108 -3.37 -3.47 14.68
N ALA A 109 -4.18 -2.90 15.55
CA ALA A 109 -4.34 -3.44 16.89
C ALA A 109 -5.22 -4.70 16.83
N PRO A 110 -4.75 -5.86 17.32
CA PRO A 110 -5.62 -7.01 17.54
C PRO A 110 -6.71 -6.66 18.56
N MET A 111 -7.93 -7.06 18.25
CA MET A 111 -9.10 -6.82 19.07
C MET A 111 -10.09 -7.99 18.98
N THR A 112 -10.97 -8.08 19.97
CA THR A 112 -12.18 -8.91 19.91
C THR A 112 -13.40 -8.07 20.26
N LEU A 113 -14.52 -8.42 19.66
CA LEU A 113 -15.83 -7.85 19.96
C LEU A 113 -16.69 -8.91 20.65
N ASN A 114 -17.28 -8.60 21.79
CA ASN A 114 -18.20 -9.50 22.47
C ASN A 114 -19.48 -8.76 22.86
N CYS A 115 -20.58 -9.51 23.04
CA CYS A 115 -21.81 -8.96 23.61
C CYS A 115 -21.80 -9.12 25.12
N GLY A 116 -22.06 -8.03 25.83
CA GLY A 116 -22.40 -8.04 27.25
C GLY A 116 -23.85 -8.45 27.49
N PRO A 117 -24.22 -8.72 28.76
CA PRO A 117 -25.54 -9.22 29.12
C PRO A 117 -26.70 -8.25 28.87
N GLN A 118 -26.44 -6.94 28.78
CA GLN A 118 -27.44 -5.90 28.51
C GLN A 118 -27.48 -5.50 27.03
N GLY A 119 -26.80 -6.26 26.16
CA GLY A 119 -26.63 -5.95 24.75
C GLY A 119 -25.56 -4.90 24.46
N GLU A 120 -24.82 -4.45 25.49
CA GLU A 120 -23.66 -3.60 25.33
C GLU A 120 -22.53 -4.35 24.60
N MET A 121 -21.65 -3.60 23.94
CA MET A 121 -20.49 -4.20 23.30
C MET A 121 -19.28 -4.13 24.24
N LEU A 122 -18.58 -5.24 24.35
CA LEU A 122 -17.33 -5.39 25.06
C LEU A 122 -16.19 -5.47 24.03
N LEU A 123 -15.44 -4.39 23.91
CA LEU A 123 -14.19 -4.35 23.15
C LEU A 123 -13.06 -4.80 24.07
N ALA A 124 -12.25 -5.73 23.58
CA ALA A 124 -10.96 -6.04 24.18
C ALA A 124 -9.87 -5.76 23.14
N TYR A 125 -8.83 -5.03 23.54
CA TYR A 125 -7.69 -4.69 22.70
C TYR A 125 -6.44 -5.33 23.26
N TRP A 126 -5.59 -5.85 22.38
CA TRP A 126 -4.24 -6.27 22.69
C TRP A 126 -3.31 -5.26 22.06
N GLU A 127 -2.49 -4.59 22.87
CA GLU A 127 -1.41 -3.81 22.31
C GLU A 127 -0.43 -4.76 21.65
N ARG A 128 -0.13 -4.53 20.37
CA ARG A 128 1.08 -5.12 19.80
C ARG A 128 2.25 -4.60 20.63
N PRO A 129 3.28 -5.44 20.88
CA PRO A 129 4.54 -4.94 21.42
C PRO A 129 4.93 -3.69 20.64
N LYS A 130 5.05 -2.56 21.35
CA LYS A 130 5.35 -1.29 20.71
C LYS A 130 6.65 -1.45 19.94
N ILE A 131 6.56 -1.37 18.61
CA ILE A 131 7.73 -1.35 17.76
C ILE A 131 8.44 -0.03 18.03
N VAL A 132 9.67 -0.13 18.50
CA VAL A 132 10.54 1.03 18.70
C VAL A 132 11.45 1.07 17.49
N PRO A 133 11.26 2.01 16.55
CA PRO A 133 12.12 2.10 15.40
C PRO A 133 13.56 2.40 15.84
N PRO A 134 14.57 1.98 15.06
CA PRO A 134 15.95 2.33 15.35
C PRO A 134 16.15 3.86 15.27
N PRO A 135 17.27 4.39 15.78
CA PRO A 135 17.67 5.75 15.47
C PRO A 135 17.91 5.94 13.96
N ALA A 136 17.76 7.17 13.48
CA ALA A 136 18.17 7.52 12.12
C ALA A 136 19.68 7.25 11.94
N PRO A 137 20.12 6.74 10.76
CA PRO A 137 21.53 6.57 10.48
C PRO A 137 22.29 7.88 10.68
N ARG A 138 23.54 7.83 11.15
CA ARG A 138 24.40 9.02 11.17
C ARG A 138 25.21 9.07 9.89
N LEU A 139 24.85 9.98 8.99
CA LEU A 139 25.61 10.22 7.77
C LEU A 139 26.92 10.96 8.11
N SER A 140 28.07 10.41 7.71
CA SER A 140 29.39 10.93 8.11
C SER A 140 30.17 11.56 6.98
N ALA A 141 30.05 11.05 5.76
CA ALA A 141 30.72 11.60 4.59
C ALA A 141 29.97 11.27 3.30
N CYS A 142 30.13 12.15 2.32
CA CYS A 142 29.72 11.89 0.95
C CYS A 142 30.85 12.24 -0.02
N GLY A 143 31.03 11.41 -1.04
CA GLY A 143 32.05 11.62 -2.05
C GLY A 143 31.55 11.22 -3.43
N ALA A 144 32.24 11.71 -4.46
CA ALA A 144 32.11 11.18 -5.80
C ALA A 144 32.41 9.67 -5.77
N GLY A 145 31.61 8.85 -6.46
CA GLY A 145 31.94 7.45 -6.66
C GLY A 145 33.37 7.33 -7.22
N THR A 146 34.20 6.47 -6.63
CA THR A 146 35.52 6.22 -7.19
C THR A 146 35.30 5.50 -8.50
N ALA A 147 35.56 6.14 -9.63
CA ALA A 147 35.69 5.44 -10.89
C ALA A 147 36.78 4.39 -10.70
N ALA A 148 36.41 3.13 -10.57
CA ALA A 148 37.39 2.07 -10.66
C ALA A 148 38.03 2.22 -12.04
N ASP A 149 39.36 2.36 -12.10
CA ASP A 149 40.20 2.44 -13.31
C ASP A 149 40.14 1.13 -14.13
N ALA A 150 38.94 0.63 -14.40
CA ALA A 150 38.71 -0.43 -15.35
C ALA A 150 38.56 0.22 -16.72
N GLY A 151 39.61 0.12 -17.54
CA GLY A 151 39.69 0.62 -18.92
C GLY A 151 38.68 0.01 -19.92
N GLY A 152 37.44 -0.24 -19.51
CA GLY A 152 36.34 -0.66 -20.35
C GLY A 152 35.54 0.55 -20.83
N GLN A 153 35.64 0.87 -22.13
CA GLN A 153 34.87 1.90 -22.84
C GLN A 153 33.37 1.54 -23.00
N GLY A 154 32.72 1.09 -21.93
CA GLY A 154 31.33 0.62 -21.96
C GLY A 154 30.35 1.62 -21.34
N GLY A 155 29.86 2.56 -22.15
CA GLY A 155 28.54 3.24 -22.17
C GLY A 155 27.60 3.36 -20.96
N GLY A 156 28.06 3.29 -19.71
CA GLY A 156 27.24 3.60 -18.53
C GLY A 156 27.20 5.10 -18.28
N VAL A 157 26.11 5.78 -18.66
CA VAL A 157 25.97 7.26 -18.57
C VAL A 157 25.54 7.73 -17.16
N GLY A 158 25.41 6.82 -16.18
CA GLY A 158 24.96 7.15 -14.84
C GLY A 158 26.06 7.63 -13.90
N GLY A 159 25.80 8.74 -13.21
CA GLY A 159 26.56 9.19 -12.06
C GLY A 159 26.26 8.38 -10.79
N VAL A 160 27.21 8.41 -9.86
CA VAL A 160 27.17 7.69 -8.58
C VAL A 160 27.62 8.60 -7.44
N ALA A 161 26.91 8.54 -6.31
CA ALA A 161 27.36 9.15 -5.06
C ALA A 161 27.69 8.07 -4.03
N ARG A 162 28.87 8.12 -3.43
CA ARG A 162 29.26 7.24 -2.33
C ARG A 162 28.91 7.90 -1.00
N VAL A 163 28.18 7.20 -0.15
CA VAL A 163 27.72 7.68 1.15
C VAL A 163 28.27 6.78 2.25
N HIS A 164 28.88 7.38 3.26
CA HIS A 164 29.34 6.72 4.47
C HIS A 164 28.40 7.04 5.64
N TYR A 165 28.07 6.03 6.43
CA TYR A 165 27.08 6.15 7.50
C TYR A 165 27.34 5.18 8.64
N GLU A 166 26.79 5.50 9.81
CA GLU A 166 26.80 4.64 11.00
C GLU A 166 25.35 4.24 11.33
N THR A 167 25.15 2.97 11.67
CA THR A 167 23.90 2.41 12.19
C THR A 167 24.19 1.59 13.44
N ASP A 168 23.16 1.34 14.25
CA ASP A 168 23.29 0.37 15.33
C ASP A 168 23.11 -1.08 14.83
N ALA A 169 23.29 -2.05 15.73
CA ALA A 169 23.20 -3.47 15.43
C ALA A 169 21.76 -3.96 15.17
N SER A 170 20.74 -3.15 15.49
CA SER A 170 19.33 -3.48 15.28
C SER A 170 18.87 -3.17 13.85
N VAL A 171 19.70 -2.51 13.03
CA VAL A 171 19.39 -2.19 11.64
C VAL A 171 19.82 -3.33 10.70
N ASP A 172 18.98 -3.66 9.72
CA ASP A 172 19.36 -4.52 8.59
C ASP A 172 19.49 -3.73 7.28
N ILE A 173 18.62 -2.74 7.08
CA ILE A 173 18.47 -2.01 5.82
C ILE A 173 18.46 -0.50 6.10
N VAL A 174 19.11 0.25 5.21
CA VAL A 174 19.07 1.72 5.17
C VAL A 174 18.45 2.17 3.87
N SER A 175 17.46 3.05 3.95
CA SER A 175 16.87 3.75 2.81
C SER A 175 17.47 5.14 2.70
N PHE A 176 17.92 5.50 1.51
CA PHE A 176 18.45 6.81 1.14
C PHE A 176 17.41 7.53 0.30
N GLU A 177 17.02 8.71 0.76
CA GLU A 177 16.09 9.60 0.08
C GLU A 177 16.89 10.74 -0.54
N VAL A 178 16.82 10.88 -1.86
CA VAL A 178 17.72 11.74 -2.63
C VAL A 178 16.93 12.78 -3.41
N SER A 179 17.29 14.05 -3.22
CA SER A 179 16.73 15.19 -3.94
C SER A 179 17.83 16.08 -4.49
N VAL A 180 17.55 16.83 -5.56
CA VAL A 180 18.51 17.80 -6.12
C VAL A 180 18.68 18.96 -5.13
N ALA A 181 19.92 19.32 -4.80
CA ALA A 181 20.21 20.32 -3.76
C ALA A 181 19.68 21.72 -4.11
N ALA A 182 19.63 22.05 -5.40
CA ALA A 182 19.15 23.34 -5.91
C ALA A 182 17.64 23.57 -5.70
N SER A 183 16.86 22.54 -5.38
CA SER A 183 15.40 22.61 -5.25
C SER A 183 14.90 23.27 -3.94
N GLY A 184 15.79 23.92 -3.17
CA GLY A 184 15.45 24.64 -1.95
C GLY A 184 15.35 23.74 -0.71
N ALA A 185 14.86 24.31 0.40
CA ALA A 185 14.84 23.66 1.72
C ALA A 185 13.78 22.54 1.86
N VAL A 186 12.77 22.50 0.97
CA VAL A 186 11.66 21.52 0.97
C VAL A 186 11.71 20.66 -0.29
N ALA A 187 12.91 20.21 -0.66
CA ALA A 187 13.10 19.39 -1.84
C ALA A 187 12.60 17.97 -1.58
N LEU A 188 11.50 17.60 -2.23
CA LEU A 188 10.92 16.27 -2.16
C LEU A 188 11.86 15.24 -2.83
N PRO A 189 12.15 14.09 -2.19
CA PRO A 189 13.05 13.08 -2.75
C PRO A 189 12.42 12.35 -3.94
N THR A 190 13.09 12.39 -5.10
CA THR A 190 12.60 11.73 -6.34
C THR A 190 13.35 10.43 -6.64
N ILE A 191 14.49 10.21 -5.98
CA ILE A 191 15.30 9.00 -6.10
C ILE A 191 15.41 8.36 -4.73
N HIS A 192 15.19 7.05 -4.69
CA HIS A 192 15.24 6.28 -3.46
C HIS A 192 16.12 5.06 -3.67
N TYR A 193 17.04 4.82 -2.74
CA TYR A 193 17.98 3.72 -2.83
C TYR A 193 18.07 2.99 -1.50
N THR A 194 17.97 1.66 -1.51
CA THR A 194 18.10 0.88 -0.28
C THR A 194 19.32 -0.02 -0.29
N ALA A 195 20.08 -0.01 0.80
CA ALA A 195 21.29 -0.78 0.98
C ALA A 195 21.25 -1.58 2.28
N LEU A 196 22.07 -2.64 2.37
CA LEU A 196 22.34 -3.32 3.62
C LEU A 196 23.05 -2.37 4.59
N ALA A 197 22.87 -2.55 5.89
CA ALA A 197 23.55 -1.78 6.94
C ALA A 197 25.06 -2.14 7.05
N SER A 198 25.85 -1.84 6.02
CA SER A 198 27.29 -2.15 5.90
C SER A 198 28.22 -0.96 6.22
N GLY A 199 27.66 0.21 6.54
CA GLY A 199 28.40 1.44 6.87
C GLY A 199 28.86 2.28 5.67
N SER A 200 28.72 1.78 4.43
CA SER A 200 28.89 2.58 3.23
C SER A 200 28.12 1.99 2.04
N THR A 201 27.70 2.86 1.13
CA THR A 201 27.02 2.42 -0.10
C THR A 201 27.25 3.39 -1.26
N GLU A 202 26.91 2.94 -2.47
CA GLU A 202 26.96 3.71 -3.70
C GLU A 202 25.55 3.84 -4.27
N ILE A 203 25.05 5.08 -4.37
CA ILE A 203 23.74 5.39 -4.93
C ILE A 203 23.90 5.61 -6.44
N PRO A 204 23.36 4.72 -7.29
CA PRO A 204 23.49 4.83 -8.73
C PRO A 204 22.36 5.67 -9.35
N GLY A 205 22.48 5.96 -10.64
CA GLY A 205 21.42 6.59 -11.43
C GLY A 205 21.31 8.10 -11.24
N LEU A 206 22.35 8.73 -10.70
CA LEU A 206 22.43 10.18 -10.52
C LEU A 206 22.99 10.86 -11.79
N GLU A 207 22.76 12.15 -11.95
CA GLU A 207 23.35 12.93 -13.03
C GLU A 207 24.76 13.40 -12.64
N VAL A 208 25.76 13.13 -13.49
CA VAL A 208 27.17 13.45 -13.18
C VAL A 208 27.35 14.96 -13.00
N GLY A 209 28.02 15.35 -11.91
CA GLY A 209 28.32 16.75 -11.59
C GLY A 209 27.17 17.50 -10.92
N VAL A 210 25.99 16.89 -10.79
CA VAL A 210 24.87 17.47 -10.04
C VAL A 210 25.07 17.25 -8.54
N GLU A 211 24.77 18.29 -7.76
CA GLU A 211 24.74 18.23 -6.30
C GLU A 211 23.36 17.78 -5.81
N TYR A 212 23.37 16.75 -4.97
CA TYR A 212 22.20 16.13 -4.36
C TYR A 212 22.24 16.29 -2.85
N ARG A 213 21.07 16.49 -2.26
CA ARG A 213 20.84 16.29 -0.83
C ARG A 213 20.45 14.83 -0.61
N VAL A 214 21.21 14.14 0.23
CA VAL A 214 20.96 12.76 0.63
C VAL A 214 20.55 12.73 2.10
N GLN A 215 19.36 12.20 2.37
CA GLN A 215 18.90 11.86 3.71
C GLN A 215 18.78 10.35 3.82
N ALA A 216 18.79 9.83 5.06
CA ALA A 216 18.63 8.40 5.27
C ALA A 216 17.71 8.08 6.44
N ARG A 217 17.06 6.92 6.36
CA ARG A 217 16.31 6.27 7.44
C ARG A 217 16.71 4.81 7.54
N ALA A 218 16.53 4.23 8.71
CA ALA A 218 16.90 2.86 9.04
C ALA A 218 15.64 2.02 9.27
N HIS A 219 15.71 0.76 8.88
CA HIS A 219 14.68 -0.23 9.13
C HIS A 219 15.07 -1.13 10.30
N LEU A 220 14.09 -1.45 11.15
CA LEU A 220 14.28 -2.38 12.26
C LEU A 220 14.42 -3.82 11.76
N ARG A 221 15.52 -4.47 12.11
CA ARG A 221 15.82 -5.84 11.68
C ARG A 221 14.71 -6.81 12.01
N GLY A 222 14.30 -7.58 11.01
CA GLY A 222 13.31 -8.66 11.16
C GLY A 222 11.86 -8.21 11.18
N HIS A 223 11.60 -6.91 10.96
CA HIS A 223 10.25 -6.38 10.77
C HIS A 223 9.88 -6.31 9.27
N SER A 224 8.60 -6.04 9.01
CA SER A 224 8.11 -5.77 7.65
C SER A 224 8.53 -4.36 7.24
N GLU A 225 9.03 -4.19 6.02
CA GLU A 225 9.30 -2.85 5.49
C GLU A 225 8.00 -2.09 5.21
N GLY A 226 6.89 -2.80 5.01
CA GLY A 226 5.55 -2.22 4.89
C GLY A 226 4.98 -1.76 6.22
N ASP A 227 5.65 -1.94 7.37
CA ASP A 227 5.26 -1.39 8.66
C ASP A 227 5.92 -0.02 8.89
N PRO A 228 5.18 1.10 8.82
CA PRO A 228 5.75 2.43 9.04
C PRO A 228 6.41 2.59 10.43
N GLY A 229 5.94 1.85 11.44
CA GLY A 229 6.48 1.88 12.80
C GLY A 229 7.85 1.21 12.94
N ALA A 230 8.26 0.40 11.96
CA ALA A 230 9.59 -0.23 11.92
C ALA A 230 10.67 0.68 11.32
N TRP A 231 10.28 1.82 10.75
CA TRP A 231 11.22 2.78 10.14
C TRP A 231 11.54 3.93 11.07
N SER A 232 12.82 4.30 11.11
CA SER A 232 13.23 5.53 11.76
C SER A 232 12.82 6.77 10.94
N ASN A 233 12.78 7.91 11.62
CA ASN A 233 12.67 9.20 10.93
C ASN A 233 13.89 9.42 10.02
N LEU A 234 13.75 10.31 9.04
CA LEU A 234 14.90 10.75 8.26
C LEU A 234 15.95 11.45 9.14
N THR A 235 17.20 11.32 8.73
CA THR A 235 18.30 12.15 9.24
C THR A 235 17.90 13.61 9.18
N SER A 236 17.99 14.29 10.33
CA SER A 236 17.63 15.71 10.49
C SER A 236 18.52 16.62 9.64
N ARG A 237 19.76 16.20 9.36
CA ARG A 237 20.69 16.87 8.44
C ARG A 237 21.03 15.92 7.31
N GLY A 238 20.55 16.21 6.10
CA GLY A 238 21.04 15.54 4.90
C GLY A 238 22.48 15.93 4.57
N LEU A 239 23.20 15.06 3.88
CA LEU A 239 24.51 15.36 3.30
C LEU A 239 24.34 15.95 1.90
N LEU A 240 25.24 16.87 1.53
CA LEU A 240 25.39 17.30 0.15
C LEU A 240 26.41 16.40 -0.55
N CYS A 241 26.02 15.92 -1.71
CA CYS A 241 26.72 14.89 -2.48
C CYS A 241 26.82 15.33 -3.93
N VAL A 242 28.03 15.46 -4.46
CA VAL A 242 28.21 15.64 -5.91
C VAL A 242 28.37 14.26 -6.54
N ALA A 243 27.49 13.94 -7.49
CA ALA A 243 27.56 12.68 -8.20
C ALA A 243 28.81 12.64 -9.10
N GLY A 244 29.67 11.66 -8.87
CA GLY A 244 30.84 11.38 -9.70
C GLY A 244 30.49 10.50 -10.90
N ARG A 245 31.45 10.29 -11.80
CA ARG A 245 31.34 9.23 -12.80
C ARG A 245 31.40 7.88 -12.08
N GLY A 246 30.32 7.12 -12.16
CA GLY A 246 30.31 5.75 -11.66
C GLY A 246 31.17 4.85 -12.54
N GLY A 247 31.80 3.85 -11.93
CA GLY A 247 32.10 2.63 -12.67
C GLY A 247 30.80 2.02 -13.20
N ARG A 248 30.87 1.17 -14.24
CA ARG A 248 29.70 0.45 -14.74
C ARG A 248 29.01 -0.20 -13.54
N ALA A 249 27.78 0.27 -13.23
CA ALA A 249 26.97 -0.36 -12.20
C ALA A 249 26.91 -1.83 -12.56
N THR A 250 27.56 -2.67 -11.76
CA THR A 250 27.32 -4.11 -11.84
C THR A 250 25.87 -4.26 -11.47
N THR A 251 24.99 -4.39 -12.46
CA THR A 251 23.69 -5.04 -12.27
C THR A 251 24.00 -6.27 -11.43
N PRO A 252 23.41 -6.45 -10.24
CA PRO A 252 23.72 -7.58 -9.37
C PRO A 252 23.76 -8.83 -10.24
N GLY A 253 24.98 -9.29 -10.48
CA GLY A 253 25.28 -10.25 -11.53
C GLY A 253 24.90 -11.60 -10.99
N VAL A 254 23.62 -11.91 -11.03
CA VAL A 254 23.12 -13.17 -10.55
C VAL A 254 22.52 -13.93 -11.72
N ALA A 255 23.40 -14.31 -12.66
CA ALA A 255 23.15 -15.50 -13.45
C ALA A 255 23.31 -16.70 -12.50
N ARG A 256 22.26 -17.04 -11.76
CA ARG A 256 22.22 -18.24 -10.91
C ARG A 256 21.60 -19.38 -11.69
N ILE A 257 22.38 -20.44 -11.85
CA ILE A 257 21.88 -21.77 -12.16
C ILE A 257 20.98 -22.17 -10.98
N GLY A 258 19.64 -22.06 -11.09
CA GLY A 258 18.80 -22.51 -9.97
C GLY A 258 17.30 -22.25 -10.05
N ALA A 259 16.83 -21.10 -10.53
CA ALA A 259 15.40 -20.82 -10.61
C ALA A 259 15.09 -19.85 -11.75
N LYS A 260 13.95 -20.04 -12.42
CA LYS A 260 13.49 -19.10 -13.43
C LYS A 260 12.86 -17.90 -12.72
N THR A 261 13.26 -16.69 -13.09
CA THR A 261 12.71 -15.44 -12.54
C THR A 261 12.27 -14.51 -13.65
N ARG A 262 11.47 -13.51 -13.30
CA ARG A 262 11.07 -12.42 -14.18
C ARG A 262 11.03 -11.09 -13.44
N TRP A 263 11.17 -10.00 -14.18
CA TRP A 263 11.03 -8.65 -13.64
C TRP A 263 9.70 -8.04 -14.05
N ILE A 264 9.02 -7.41 -13.10
CA ILE A 264 7.85 -6.57 -13.35
C ILE A 264 8.10 -5.15 -12.86
N GLN A 265 7.39 -4.20 -13.46
CA GLN A 265 7.35 -2.83 -12.98
C GLN A 265 6.01 -2.59 -12.29
N VAL A 266 6.07 -2.04 -11.08
CA VAL A 266 4.88 -1.71 -10.30
C VAL A 266 4.96 -0.29 -9.75
N PHE A 267 3.81 0.29 -9.50
CA PHE A 267 3.60 1.63 -8.98
C PHE A 267 2.80 1.52 -7.69
N ARG A 268 3.15 2.37 -6.72
CA ARG A 268 2.49 2.45 -5.42
C ARG A 268 2.50 3.89 -4.95
N GLN A 269 1.37 4.39 -4.47
CA GLN A 269 1.31 5.63 -3.73
C GLN A 269 1.43 5.34 -2.23
N ASN A 270 2.30 6.05 -1.53
CA ASN A 270 2.28 5.97 -0.06
C ASN A 270 1.01 6.64 0.48
N THR A 271 0.21 5.92 1.25
CA THR A 271 -1.00 6.44 1.93
C THR A 271 -0.74 6.89 3.37
N HIS A 272 0.45 6.63 3.90
CA HIS A 272 0.88 6.85 5.28
C HIS A 272 1.88 8.00 5.46
N GLY A 273 2.31 8.68 4.40
CA GLY A 273 3.23 9.81 4.53
C GLY A 273 3.87 10.31 3.23
N GLU A 274 4.93 11.12 3.38
CA GLU A 274 5.60 11.85 2.28
C GLU A 274 6.79 11.09 1.65
N LEU A 275 7.16 9.95 2.23
CA LEU A 275 8.25 9.10 1.76
C LEU A 275 7.71 7.89 1.01
N PRO A 276 8.53 7.15 0.24
CA PRO A 276 8.05 5.91 -0.34
C PRO A 276 7.58 4.93 0.73
N ASP A 277 6.47 4.27 0.43
CA ASP A 277 6.02 3.09 1.16
C ASP A 277 6.53 1.83 0.48
N PHE A 278 6.85 0.81 1.26
CA PHE A 278 7.43 -0.41 0.74
C PHE A 278 6.36 -1.37 0.24
N LEU A 279 6.79 -2.33 -0.58
CA LEU A 279 5.88 -3.12 -1.41
C LEU A 279 5.07 -4.15 -0.63
N ASP A 280 5.48 -4.47 0.60
CA ASP A 280 4.86 -5.47 1.46
C ASP A 280 3.60 -5.01 2.21
N ASP A 281 3.01 -3.91 1.75
CA ASP A 281 1.72 -3.38 2.23
C ASP A 281 0.65 -3.39 1.09
N HIS A 282 -0.60 -2.94 1.33
CA HIS A 282 -1.73 -3.14 0.40
C HIS A 282 -1.55 -2.42 -0.94
N ASN A 283 -1.87 -3.10 -2.05
CA ASN A 283 -1.99 -2.60 -3.41
C ASN A 283 -0.74 -1.97 -4.05
N THR A 284 -0.15 -2.69 -4.99
CA THR A 284 0.64 -2.10 -6.08
C THR A 284 -0.07 -2.34 -7.40
N GLY A 285 0.25 -1.60 -8.46
CA GLY A 285 -0.30 -1.84 -9.79
C GLY A 285 0.74 -1.72 -10.88
N ASP A 286 0.53 -2.37 -12.02
CA ASP A 286 1.22 -1.93 -13.24
C ASP A 286 0.73 -0.53 -13.63
N LEU A 287 1.34 0.09 -14.65
CA LEU A 287 1.05 1.48 -15.00
C LEU A 287 -0.46 1.71 -15.22
N VAL A 288 -1.10 0.80 -15.97
CA VAL A 288 -2.54 0.91 -16.25
C VAL A 288 -3.38 0.59 -15.03
N GLY A 289 -3.06 -0.48 -14.30
CA GLY A 289 -3.78 -0.90 -13.09
C GLY A 289 -3.75 0.18 -12.03
N TRP A 290 -2.62 0.86 -11.85
CA TRP A 290 -2.52 1.98 -10.92
C TRP A 290 -3.29 3.23 -11.40
N PHE A 291 -3.06 3.68 -12.63
CA PHE A 291 -3.70 4.91 -13.12
C PHE A 291 -5.19 4.77 -13.42
N SER A 292 -5.70 3.55 -13.59
CA SER A 292 -7.13 3.25 -13.73
C SER A 292 -7.98 3.61 -12.51
N SER A 293 -7.37 3.66 -11.34
CA SER A 293 -8.03 3.90 -10.05
C SER A 293 -7.57 5.19 -9.39
N TYR A 294 -6.63 5.91 -10.01
CA TYR A 294 -5.94 7.02 -9.36
C TYR A 294 -6.86 8.18 -8.96
N GLY A 295 -7.84 8.50 -9.82
CA GLY A 295 -8.78 9.60 -9.58
C GLY A 295 -9.59 9.46 -8.29
N SER A 296 -9.84 8.24 -7.79
CA SER A 296 -10.51 8.02 -6.50
C SER A 296 -9.57 7.98 -5.30
N MET A 297 -8.27 7.83 -5.50
CA MET A 297 -7.30 7.53 -4.44
C MET A 297 -6.45 8.72 -4.01
N ALA A 298 -6.49 9.85 -4.72
CA ALA A 298 -5.58 10.99 -4.49
C ALA A 298 -6.28 12.29 -4.04
N PRO A 299 -6.67 12.43 -2.75
CA PRO A 299 -7.00 13.74 -2.21
C PRO A 299 -5.71 14.56 -2.01
N ASN A 300 -5.52 15.64 -2.76
CA ASN A 300 -4.69 16.85 -2.51
C ASN A 300 -3.36 16.77 -1.70
N GLU A 301 -2.60 15.67 -1.68
CA GLU A 301 -1.45 15.50 -0.76
C GLU A 301 -0.07 15.43 -1.44
N THR A 302 0.99 15.71 -0.67
CA THR A 302 2.44 15.58 -0.99
C THR A 302 2.91 14.13 -1.05
N ARG A 303 2.01 13.19 -1.39
CA ARG A 303 2.29 11.75 -1.40
C ARG A 303 3.11 11.37 -2.65
N PRO A 304 4.19 10.60 -2.50
CA PRO A 304 4.91 10.08 -3.65
C PRO A 304 4.13 8.95 -4.30
N LEU A 305 4.08 8.97 -5.64
CA LEU A 305 3.84 7.79 -6.46
C LEU A 305 5.20 7.20 -6.84
N THR A 306 5.54 6.08 -6.22
CA THR A 306 6.84 5.43 -6.40
C THR A 306 6.74 4.29 -7.39
N ARG A 307 7.68 4.28 -8.34
CA ARG A 307 7.91 3.22 -9.32
C ARG A 307 8.99 2.27 -8.82
N TYR A 308 8.63 1.00 -8.77
CA TYR A 308 9.51 -0.10 -8.36
C TYR A 308 9.72 -1.09 -9.50
N CYS A 309 10.88 -1.74 -9.50
CA CYS A 309 11.13 -2.95 -10.27
C CYS A 309 11.19 -4.12 -9.29
N VAL A 310 10.47 -5.20 -9.58
CA VAL A 310 10.36 -6.37 -8.70
C VAL A 310 10.75 -7.61 -9.47
N GLU A 311 11.73 -8.34 -8.95
CA GLU A 311 12.05 -9.68 -9.40
C GLU A 311 11.14 -10.68 -8.71
N LEU A 312 10.53 -11.55 -9.50
CA LEU A 312 9.60 -12.59 -9.05
C LEU A 312 10.11 -13.95 -9.47
N LEU A 313 9.88 -14.96 -8.61
CA LEU A 313 10.07 -16.36 -8.93
C LEU A 313 8.98 -16.81 -9.92
N ASP A 314 9.38 -17.38 -11.05
CA ASP A 314 8.44 -18.03 -11.97
C ASP A 314 8.05 -19.39 -11.39
N VAL A 315 6.82 -19.49 -10.92
CA VAL A 315 6.26 -20.72 -10.33
C VAL A 315 4.98 -21.14 -11.01
N THR A 316 4.64 -22.42 -10.90
CA THR A 316 3.28 -22.93 -11.13
C THR A 316 2.72 -23.28 -9.76
N LEU A 317 1.55 -22.73 -9.41
CA LEU A 317 0.91 -22.96 -8.11
C LEU A 317 -0.32 -23.86 -8.30
N PRO A 318 -0.24 -25.16 -8.02
CA PRO A 318 -1.34 -26.08 -8.25
C PRO A 318 -2.56 -25.71 -7.42
N GLY A 319 -3.74 -25.70 -8.06
CA GLY A 319 -5.01 -25.41 -7.39
C GLY A 319 -5.26 -23.93 -7.11
N ILE A 320 -4.40 -23.02 -7.59
CA ILE A 320 -4.65 -21.58 -7.56
C ILE A 320 -5.03 -21.11 -8.95
N GLN A 321 -6.17 -20.42 -8.99
CA GLN A 321 -6.66 -19.80 -10.20
C GLN A 321 -6.83 -18.32 -9.95
N THR A 322 -6.33 -17.52 -10.87
CA THR A 322 -6.54 -16.06 -10.87
C THR A 322 -7.59 -15.72 -11.93
N ALA A 323 -8.35 -14.66 -11.71
CA ALA A 323 -9.28 -14.18 -12.72
C ALA A 323 -8.49 -13.67 -13.94
N SER A 324 -8.87 -14.17 -15.11
CA SER A 324 -8.39 -13.70 -16.41
C SER A 324 -9.03 -12.37 -16.79
N THR A 325 -8.63 -11.89 -17.97
CA THR A 325 -9.17 -10.68 -18.57
C THR A 325 -10.66 -10.73 -18.89
N THR A 326 -11.27 -11.92 -18.90
CA THR A 326 -12.71 -12.12 -19.11
C THR A 326 -13.43 -12.58 -17.84
N GLY A 327 -12.77 -12.52 -16.68
CA GLY A 327 -13.27 -13.08 -15.41
C GLY A 327 -13.24 -14.60 -15.33
N GLN A 328 -12.76 -15.31 -16.37
CA GLN A 328 -12.55 -16.76 -16.30
C GLN A 328 -11.37 -17.11 -15.41
N LEU A 329 -11.48 -18.16 -14.62
CA LEU A 329 -10.37 -18.65 -13.80
C LEU A 329 -9.30 -19.29 -14.69
N LEU A 330 -8.06 -18.83 -14.57
CA LEU A 330 -6.90 -19.38 -15.26
C LEU A 330 -5.78 -19.67 -14.26
N GLU A 331 -5.01 -20.73 -14.55
CA GLU A 331 -3.72 -20.92 -13.90
C GLU A 331 -2.81 -19.74 -14.24
N ALA A 332 -2.20 -19.18 -13.22
CA ALA A 332 -1.25 -18.10 -13.39
C ALA A 332 -0.02 -18.36 -12.53
N PRO A 333 1.15 -17.84 -12.95
CA PRO A 333 2.36 -17.88 -12.13
C PRO A 333 2.32 -16.88 -10.96
N PHE A 334 1.15 -16.70 -10.35
CA PHE A 334 0.87 -15.76 -9.28
C PHE A 334 -0.06 -16.43 -8.29
N ALA A 335 0.05 -16.07 -7.00
CA ALA A 335 -0.94 -16.45 -6.00
C ALA A 335 -2.27 -15.72 -6.22
N ASP A 336 -3.31 -16.12 -5.48
CA ASP A 336 -4.50 -15.28 -5.34
C ASP A 336 -4.09 -13.95 -4.71
N PHE A 337 -4.71 -12.86 -5.17
CA PHE A 337 -4.38 -11.52 -4.72
C PHE A 337 -4.71 -11.38 -3.24
N GLY A 338 -3.70 -11.17 -2.40
CA GLY A 338 -3.89 -11.01 -0.96
C GLY A 338 -4.09 -9.56 -0.58
N SER A 339 -5.09 -9.30 0.26
CA SER A 339 -5.20 -7.98 0.90
C SER A 339 -4.14 -7.90 2.01
N CYS A 340 -2.96 -7.38 1.68
CA CYS A 340 -1.81 -7.28 2.58
C CYS A 340 -1.82 -6.00 3.39
N MET A 341 -1.52 -6.07 4.69
CA MET A 341 -1.29 -4.91 5.55
C MET A 341 -0.07 -5.17 6.42
N TRP A 342 0.91 -4.27 6.39
CA TRP A 342 2.16 -4.37 7.17
C TRP A 342 2.84 -5.75 7.06
N GLY A 343 3.02 -6.24 5.84
CA GLY A 343 3.65 -7.53 5.55
C GLY A 343 2.76 -8.75 5.74
N THR A 344 1.57 -8.59 6.35
CA THR A 344 0.63 -9.69 6.60
C THR A 344 -0.50 -9.68 5.60
N CYS A 345 -0.60 -10.74 4.80
CA CYS A 345 -1.66 -10.87 3.79
C CYS A 345 -2.83 -11.70 4.28
N GLN A 346 -4.01 -11.32 3.82
CA GLN A 346 -5.25 -12.05 4.05
C GLN A 346 -5.84 -12.48 2.72
N CYS A 347 -6.91 -13.25 2.78
CA CYS A 347 -7.68 -13.57 1.60
C CYS A 347 -8.19 -12.29 0.93
N MET A 348 -8.24 -12.31 -0.41
CA MET A 348 -8.78 -11.21 -1.21
C MET A 348 -10.15 -10.80 -0.70
N ALA A 349 -10.29 -9.53 -0.28
CA ALA A 349 -11.57 -9.00 0.16
C ALA A 349 -12.58 -8.92 -1.00
N LEU A 350 -13.87 -8.88 -0.67
CA LEU A 350 -14.98 -8.75 -1.61
C LEU A 350 -14.78 -7.54 -2.55
N ALA A 351 -14.39 -6.39 -2.00
CA ALA A 351 -14.14 -5.19 -2.79
C ALA A 351 -13.04 -5.42 -3.85
N ASP A 352 -11.95 -6.07 -3.47
CA ASP A 352 -10.88 -6.43 -4.40
C ASP A 352 -11.40 -7.41 -5.46
N ARG A 353 -12.20 -8.42 -5.09
CA ARG A 353 -12.81 -9.37 -6.04
C ARG A 353 -13.80 -8.72 -7.01
N MET A 354 -14.52 -7.70 -6.54
CA MET A 354 -15.39 -6.88 -7.36
C MET A 354 -14.60 -6.04 -8.37
N ILE A 355 -13.48 -5.45 -7.93
CA ILE A 355 -12.54 -4.76 -8.82
C ILE A 355 -12.00 -5.74 -9.88
N ALA A 356 -11.67 -6.96 -9.47
CA ALA A 356 -11.28 -8.05 -10.36
C ALA A 356 -12.39 -8.52 -11.33
N ARG A 357 -13.63 -8.04 -11.13
CA ARG A 357 -14.84 -8.47 -11.84
C ARG A 357 -15.01 -9.99 -11.88
N GLN A 358 -14.68 -10.67 -10.79
CA GLN A 358 -15.03 -12.08 -10.63
C GLN A 358 -16.55 -12.24 -10.73
N THR A 359 -17.04 -13.31 -11.36
CA THR A 359 -18.48 -13.58 -11.47
C THR A 359 -19.12 -13.75 -10.09
N GLU A 360 -20.43 -13.50 -9.99
CA GLU A 360 -21.18 -13.73 -8.75
C GLU A 360 -20.98 -15.15 -8.19
N ALA A 361 -21.02 -16.17 -9.05
CA ALA A 361 -20.79 -17.56 -8.63
C ALA A 361 -19.40 -17.77 -8.02
N GLN A 362 -18.36 -17.15 -8.59
CA GLN A 362 -17.00 -17.21 -8.04
C GLN A 362 -16.90 -16.50 -6.68
N ILE A 363 -17.47 -15.30 -6.57
CA ILE A 363 -17.46 -14.54 -5.33
C ILE A 363 -18.22 -15.30 -4.25
N ARG A 364 -19.44 -15.79 -4.52
CA ARG A 364 -20.19 -16.61 -3.55
C ARG A 364 -19.42 -17.87 -3.16
N GLY A 365 -18.79 -18.56 -4.11
CA GLY A 365 -17.99 -19.75 -3.79
C GLY A 365 -16.79 -19.50 -2.87
N MET A 366 -16.23 -18.29 -2.88
CA MET A 366 -15.06 -17.94 -2.07
C MET A 366 -15.40 -17.10 -0.85
N CYS A 367 -16.54 -16.44 -0.84
CA CYS A 367 -16.87 -15.47 0.18
C CYS A 367 -18.13 -15.85 0.96
N ASP A 368 -18.87 -16.92 0.65
CA ASP A 368 -20.09 -17.31 1.38
C ASP A 368 -19.79 -18.06 2.70
N PRO A 369 -20.36 -17.64 3.86
CA PRO A 369 -21.15 -16.41 4.05
C PRO A 369 -20.26 -15.18 3.99
N ILE A 370 -20.67 -14.19 3.18
CA ILE A 370 -19.96 -12.90 3.12
C ILE A 370 -20.20 -12.28 4.48
N ASP A 371 -19.16 -12.20 5.31
CA ASP A 371 -19.28 -11.38 6.51
C ASP A 371 -19.42 -9.91 6.09
N ASP A 372 -20.10 -9.10 6.87
CA ASP A 372 -20.36 -7.70 6.48
C ASP A 372 -19.10 -6.82 6.46
N LEU A 373 -17.93 -7.42 6.73
CA LEU A 373 -16.62 -6.80 6.54
C LEU A 373 -16.09 -7.04 5.11
N GLY A 374 -16.83 -7.83 4.31
CA GLY A 374 -16.46 -8.24 2.97
C GLY A 374 -15.25 -9.18 2.97
N GLN A 375 -14.97 -9.90 4.06
CA GLN A 375 -13.88 -10.86 4.06
C GLN A 375 -14.29 -12.14 3.33
N CYS A 376 -13.40 -12.60 2.45
CA CYS A 376 -13.59 -13.89 1.80
C CYS A 376 -12.79 -14.99 2.51
N HIS A 377 -13.17 -16.24 2.24
CA HIS A 377 -12.53 -17.44 2.71
C HIS A 377 -11.60 -18.02 1.65
N CYS A 378 -10.31 -18.09 1.99
CA CYS A 378 -9.33 -18.80 1.19
C CYS A 378 -9.11 -20.20 1.77
N THR A 379 -8.87 -21.18 0.91
CA THR A 379 -8.43 -22.51 1.38
C THR A 379 -7.11 -22.37 2.15
N LYS A 380 -6.79 -23.33 3.03
CA LYS A 380 -5.50 -23.33 3.75
C LYS A 380 -4.31 -23.26 2.79
N GLN A 381 -4.42 -23.93 1.65
CA GLN A 381 -3.40 -23.90 0.59
C GLN A 381 -3.33 -22.52 -0.08
N GLY A 382 -4.48 -21.91 -0.41
CA GLY A 382 -4.54 -20.56 -0.97
C GLY A 382 -3.88 -19.54 -0.05
N MET A 383 -4.21 -19.57 1.24
CA MET A 383 -3.56 -18.72 2.23
C MET A 383 -2.05 -18.96 2.31
N ALA A 384 -1.60 -20.22 2.33
CA ALA A 384 -0.18 -20.53 2.35
C ALA A 384 0.57 -19.94 1.13
N PHE A 385 -0.07 -19.92 -0.05
CA PHE A 385 0.52 -19.28 -1.22
C PHE A 385 0.44 -17.75 -1.17
N THR A 386 -0.68 -17.17 -0.75
CA THR A 386 -0.84 -15.72 -0.56
C THR A 386 0.17 -15.15 0.45
N HIS A 387 0.60 -15.93 1.44
CA HIS A 387 1.65 -15.53 2.39
C HIS A 387 3.07 -15.62 1.84
N ASN A 388 3.30 -16.35 0.76
CA ASN A 388 4.65 -16.68 0.28
C ASN A 388 4.94 -16.23 -1.15
N TYR A 389 3.94 -15.93 -1.97
CA TYR A 389 4.11 -15.61 -3.39
C TYR A 389 3.40 -14.31 -3.72
N THR A 390 3.93 -13.57 -4.70
CA THR A 390 3.24 -12.38 -5.21
C THR A 390 1.89 -12.79 -5.81
N GLY A 391 0.83 -12.18 -5.29
CA GLY A 391 -0.53 -12.32 -5.79
C GLY A 391 -0.80 -11.32 -6.91
N ARG A 392 -1.75 -11.64 -7.79
CA ARG A 392 -2.14 -10.75 -8.88
C ARG A 392 -3.64 -10.80 -9.13
N THR A 393 -4.22 -9.63 -9.36
CA THR A 393 -5.58 -9.51 -9.90
C THR A 393 -5.61 -8.62 -11.13
N VAL A 394 -6.62 -8.82 -11.97
CA VAL A 394 -6.90 -7.96 -13.11
C VAL A 394 -7.62 -6.69 -12.66
N VAL A 395 -7.36 -5.59 -13.35
CA VAL A 395 -8.09 -4.33 -13.20
C VAL A 395 -8.69 -3.94 -14.55
N PRO A 396 -9.98 -4.22 -14.78
CA PRO A 396 -10.66 -3.88 -16.01
C PRO A 396 -10.99 -2.40 -16.11
N LEU A 397 -11.02 -1.92 -17.35
CA LEU A 397 -11.52 -0.60 -17.69
C LEU A 397 -12.91 -0.67 -18.36
N PRO A 398 -13.79 0.32 -18.14
CA PRO A 398 -13.69 1.34 -17.08
C PRO A 398 -13.68 0.69 -15.69
N LEU A 399 -12.99 1.30 -14.72
CA LEU A 399 -13.09 0.84 -13.34
C LEU A 399 -14.49 1.19 -12.86
N HIS A 400 -15.24 0.21 -12.35
CA HIS A 400 -16.57 0.43 -11.79
C HIS A 400 -16.72 -0.45 -10.55
N MET A 401 -16.97 0.16 -9.41
CA MET A 401 -17.12 -0.51 -8.12
C MET A 401 -18.33 0.06 -7.38
N SER A 402 -19.06 -0.82 -6.70
CA SER A 402 -20.11 -0.43 -5.75
C SER A 402 -19.69 -0.87 -4.36
N LEU A 403 -19.52 0.07 -3.44
CA LEU A 403 -19.14 -0.21 -2.05
C LEU A 403 -20.41 -0.49 -1.23
N GLY A 404 -21.02 -1.67 -1.48
CA GLY A 404 -22.22 -2.16 -0.79
C GLY A 404 -21.97 -2.71 0.62
N ASN A 405 -23.03 -3.02 1.38
CA ASN A 405 -22.96 -3.62 2.73
C ASN A 405 -22.61 -5.14 2.68
N GLY A 406 -21.66 -5.55 1.85
CA GLY A 406 -21.34 -6.97 1.63
C GLY A 406 -22.17 -7.66 0.55
N ASP A 407 -23.19 -7.02 0.00
CA ASP A 407 -23.93 -7.55 -1.16
C ASP A 407 -23.35 -7.07 -2.49
N LEU A 408 -23.46 -7.95 -3.50
CA LEU A 408 -23.17 -7.60 -4.89
C LEU A 408 -24.28 -6.68 -5.43
N PRO A 409 -23.94 -5.63 -6.19
CA PRO A 409 -24.95 -4.74 -6.77
C PRO A 409 -25.80 -5.48 -7.80
N GLU A 410 -27.04 -5.02 -8.00
CA GLU A 410 -27.93 -5.56 -9.03
C GLU A 410 -27.25 -5.48 -10.41
N GLY A 411 -27.29 -6.59 -11.16
CA GLY A 411 -26.67 -6.67 -12.49
C GLY A 411 -25.16 -6.92 -12.50
N TYR A 412 -24.57 -7.28 -11.36
CA TYR A 412 -23.16 -7.69 -11.28
C TYR A 412 -22.89 -9.08 -11.92
N PRO A 413 -21.72 -9.31 -12.56
CA PRO A 413 -20.68 -8.33 -12.88
C PRO A 413 -21.10 -7.41 -14.03
N PHE A 414 -20.73 -6.13 -13.93
CA PHE A 414 -20.92 -5.20 -15.05
C PHE A 414 -20.12 -5.68 -16.27
N PRO A 415 -20.70 -5.66 -17.49
CA PRO A 415 -20.05 -6.18 -18.68
C PRO A 415 -18.71 -5.47 -18.94
N PHE A 416 -17.70 -6.24 -19.36
CA PHE A 416 -16.44 -5.68 -19.85
C PHE A 416 -16.73 -4.87 -21.11
N VAL A 417 -16.32 -3.59 -21.09
CA VAL A 417 -16.46 -2.73 -22.28
C VAL A 417 -15.21 -2.86 -23.16
N THR A 418 -14.05 -3.12 -22.54
CA THR A 418 -12.78 -3.34 -23.22
C THR A 418 -11.97 -4.49 -22.60
N PRO A 419 -11.02 -5.08 -23.36
CA PRO A 419 -10.09 -6.06 -22.81
C PRO A 419 -9.38 -5.47 -21.59
N VAL A 420 -9.19 -6.29 -20.54
CA VAL A 420 -8.41 -5.87 -19.36
C VAL A 420 -7.06 -5.31 -19.78
N LYS A 421 -6.73 -4.14 -19.22
CA LYS A 421 -5.53 -3.40 -19.57
C LYS A 421 -4.51 -3.31 -18.44
N GLY A 422 -4.90 -3.55 -17.19
CA GLY A 422 -4.03 -3.40 -16.03
C GLY A 422 -4.15 -4.52 -15.00
N HIS A 423 -3.19 -4.54 -14.09
CA HIS A 423 -3.12 -5.50 -12.99
C HIS A 423 -2.78 -4.81 -11.68
N TRP A 424 -3.29 -5.37 -10.59
CA TRP A 424 -2.79 -5.11 -9.25
C TRP A 424 -2.02 -6.31 -8.73
N TYR A 425 -1.04 -6.04 -7.86
CA TYR A 425 -0.19 -7.04 -7.24
C TYR A 425 -0.12 -6.85 -5.72
N SER A 426 -0.01 -7.98 -5.03
CA SER A 426 0.18 -8.06 -3.58
C SER A 426 1.50 -8.77 -3.30
N HIS A 427 2.40 -8.16 -2.53
CA HIS A 427 3.73 -8.72 -2.26
C HIS A 427 3.87 -9.12 -0.78
N PRO A 428 3.62 -10.38 -0.40
CA PRO A 428 3.65 -10.76 1.01
C PRO A 428 5.05 -10.67 1.62
N GLY A 429 5.14 -10.18 2.86
CA GLY A 429 6.40 -10.13 3.60
C GLY A 429 7.05 -11.52 3.78
N GLY A 430 6.24 -12.57 3.95
CA GLY A 430 6.73 -13.95 4.10
C GLY A 430 7.45 -14.52 2.89
N GLY A 431 7.16 -14.02 1.68
CA GLY A 431 7.83 -14.42 0.44
C GLY A 431 9.06 -13.59 0.10
N ARG A 432 9.38 -12.57 0.88
CA ARG A 432 10.36 -11.57 0.52
C ARG A 432 11.79 -12.08 0.69
N CYS A 433 12.64 -11.85 -0.30
CA CYS A 433 14.06 -12.13 -0.21
C CYS A 433 14.78 -11.09 0.65
N PRO A 434 15.73 -11.52 1.50
CA PRO A 434 16.69 -10.61 2.12
C PRO A 434 17.38 -9.75 1.06
N LEU A 435 17.68 -8.49 1.39
CA LEU A 435 18.33 -7.59 0.45
C LEU A 435 19.69 -8.18 0.01
N GLY A 436 19.85 -8.40 -1.30
CA GLY A 436 21.07 -8.97 -1.90
C GLY A 436 21.08 -10.49 -2.02
N ALA A 437 20.15 -11.21 -1.39
CA ALA A 437 19.89 -12.61 -1.70
C ALA A 437 19.13 -12.69 -3.03
N ALA A 438 19.37 -13.71 -3.85
CA ALA A 438 18.60 -13.84 -5.09
C ALA A 438 17.29 -14.57 -4.87
N VAL A 439 16.34 -14.25 -5.74
CA VAL A 439 15.03 -14.88 -5.75
C VAL A 439 15.13 -16.40 -5.94
N GLY A 440 14.43 -17.15 -5.08
CA GLY A 440 14.48 -18.62 -4.99
C GLY A 440 15.47 -19.16 -3.95
N GLU A 441 16.41 -18.35 -3.46
CA GLU A 441 17.34 -18.76 -2.40
C GLU A 441 16.63 -18.78 -1.03
N GLY A 442 16.85 -19.83 -0.23
CA GLY A 442 16.26 -19.92 1.12
C GLY A 442 14.72 -19.95 1.13
N GLY A 443 14.08 -20.25 0.00
CA GLY A 443 12.62 -20.29 -0.13
C GLY A 443 11.95 -18.94 -0.37
N CYS A 444 12.70 -17.84 -0.51
CA CYS A 444 12.12 -16.55 -0.86
C CYS A 444 11.70 -16.51 -2.34
N THR A 445 10.69 -15.70 -2.67
CA THR A 445 10.00 -15.75 -3.97
C THR A 445 9.95 -14.41 -4.69
N TRP A 446 10.31 -13.31 -4.04
CA TRP A 446 10.37 -12.01 -4.68
C TRP A 446 11.35 -11.06 -4.01
N GLN A 447 11.88 -10.11 -4.78
CA GLN A 447 12.72 -9.03 -4.27
C GLN A 447 12.48 -7.74 -5.06
N ARG A 448 12.43 -6.60 -4.38
CA ARG A 448 12.48 -5.30 -5.06
C ARG A 448 13.93 -4.93 -5.43
N ALA A 449 14.08 -4.24 -6.56
CA ALA A 449 15.33 -3.54 -6.87
C ALA A 449 15.66 -2.53 -5.77
N ALA A 450 16.96 -2.31 -5.53
CA ALA A 450 17.42 -1.33 -4.56
C ALA A 450 17.06 0.11 -4.95
N LEU A 451 17.03 0.41 -6.25
CA LEU A 451 16.71 1.73 -6.79
C LEU A 451 15.22 1.83 -7.15
N SER A 452 14.57 2.89 -6.70
CA SER A 452 13.21 3.26 -7.06
C SER A 452 13.10 4.77 -7.27
N HIS A 453 12.04 5.22 -7.94
CA HIS A 453 11.87 6.62 -8.32
C HIS A 453 10.46 7.07 -7.97
N SER A 454 10.34 8.27 -7.42
CA SER A 454 9.04 8.87 -7.13
C SER A 454 8.78 10.09 -7.98
N VAL A 455 7.51 10.24 -8.32
CA VAL A 455 6.91 11.49 -8.77
C VAL A 455 5.85 11.89 -7.74
N TYR A 456 5.56 13.18 -7.62
CA TYR A 456 4.62 13.67 -6.62
C TYR A 456 3.31 14.10 -7.27
N ILE A 457 2.20 13.93 -6.54
CA ILE A 457 0.85 14.26 -7.04
C ILE A 457 0.78 15.70 -7.62
N PRO A 458 1.34 16.73 -6.96
CA PRO A 458 1.30 18.09 -7.50
C PRO A 458 1.98 18.21 -8.87
N ASP A 459 3.07 17.48 -9.10
CA ASP A 459 3.77 17.47 -10.38
C ASP A 459 2.92 16.75 -11.45
N LEU A 460 2.25 15.67 -11.08
CA LEU A 460 1.31 14.98 -11.97
C LEU A 460 0.11 15.87 -12.33
N PHE A 461 -0.43 16.64 -11.39
CA PHE A 461 -1.48 17.63 -11.69
C PHE A 461 -0.97 18.73 -12.63
N ALA A 462 0.25 19.23 -12.40
CA ALA A 462 0.87 20.19 -13.30
C ALA A 462 1.08 19.61 -14.72
N ALA A 463 1.34 18.31 -14.82
CA ALA A 463 1.45 17.57 -16.09
C ALA A 463 0.09 17.24 -16.73
N GLY A 464 -1.04 17.54 -16.09
CA GLY A 464 -2.39 17.33 -16.65
C GLY A 464 -3.07 16.03 -16.25
N LEU A 465 -2.66 15.41 -15.14
CA LEU A 465 -3.35 14.27 -14.54
C LEU A 465 -4.85 14.58 -14.34
N ASN A 466 -5.70 13.72 -14.88
CA ASN A 466 -7.15 13.86 -14.84
C ASN A 466 -7.74 13.08 -13.66
N THR A 467 -8.27 13.81 -12.68
CA THR A 467 -8.92 13.24 -11.47
C THR A 467 -10.43 13.10 -11.61
N THR A 468 -10.98 13.21 -12.81
CA THR A 468 -12.42 13.06 -13.02
C THR A 468 -12.84 11.62 -12.75
N PHE A 469 -13.76 11.44 -11.79
CA PHE A 469 -14.46 10.18 -11.58
C PHE A 469 -15.95 10.44 -11.37
N ARG A 470 -16.76 9.43 -11.66
CA ARG A 470 -18.21 9.46 -11.43
C ARG A 470 -18.47 8.81 -10.08
N GLN A 471 -19.22 9.50 -9.22
CA GLN A 471 -19.70 8.97 -7.95
C GLN A 471 -21.20 9.21 -7.83
N ALA A 472 -21.95 8.13 -7.64
CA ALA A 472 -23.40 8.17 -7.44
C ALA A 472 -23.76 7.27 -6.25
N GLY A 473 -24.02 7.89 -5.10
CA GLY A 473 -24.20 7.16 -3.84
C GLY A 473 -22.94 6.37 -3.47
N ARG A 474 -23.03 5.04 -3.53
CA ARG A 474 -21.94 4.10 -3.20
C ARG A 474 -21.22 3.55 -4.43
N GLU A 475 -21.67 3.93 -5.63
CA GLU A 475 -21.03 3.57 -6.87
C GLU A 475 -19.94 4.59 -7.21
N PHE A 476 -18.80 4.06 -7.63
CA PHE A 476 -17.66 4.81 -8.11
C PHE A 476 -17.24 4.23 -9.47
N ALA A 477 -17.03 5.11 -10.45
CA ALA A 477 -16.52 4.73 -11.75
C ALA A 477 -15.46 5.69 -12.28
N VAL A 478 -14.42 5.15 -12.91
CA VAL A 478 -13.45 5.90 -13.73
C VAL A 478 -13.63 5.47 -15.16
N ASP A 479 -13.95 6.43 -16.01
CA ASP A 479 -14.12 6.18 -17.43
C ASP A 479 -12.79 5.76 -18.06
N GLU A 480 -12.87 4.83 -19.01
CA GLU A 480 -11.68 4.29 -19.68
C GLU A 480 -10.83 5.40 -20.32
N SER A 481 -11.45 6.42 -20.92
CA SER A 481 -10.73 7.55 -21.52
C SER A 481 -9.94 8.35 -20.49
N VAL A 482 -10.42 8.46 -19.25
CA VAL A 482 -9.71 9.14 -18.17
C VAL A 482 -8.52 8.29 -17.72
N ALA A 483 -8.73 6.98 -17.53
CA ALA A 483 -7.67 6.05 -17.17
C ALA A 483 -6.55 6.01 -18.22
N LEU A 484 -6.90 5.95 -19.51
CA LEU A 484 -5.92 5.94 -20.60
C LEU A 484 -5.18 7.28 -20.73
N HIS A 485 -5.89 8.41 -20.60
CA HIS A 485 -5.27 9.74 -20.56
C HIS A 485 -4.22 9.86 -19.46
N ASN A 486 -4.46 9.26 -18.28
CA ASN A 486 -3.52 9.30 -17.17
C ASN A 486 -2.31 8.35 -17.33
N VAL A 487 -2.42 7.36 -18.21
CA VAL A 487 -1.33 6.41 -18.52
C VAL A 487 -0.37 7.02 -19.56
N GLU A 488 -0.91 7.77 -20.51
CA GLU A 488 -0.15 8.55 -21.51
C GLU A 488 0.60 9.72 -20.86
#